data_AF-A0A182EYY9-F1
#
_entry.id   AF-A0A182EYY9-F1
#
_cell.length_a   1.000
_cell.length_b   1.000
_cell.length_c   1.000
_cell.angle_alpha   90.00
_cell.angle_beta   90.00
_cell.angle_gamma   90.00
#
_symmetry.space_group_name_H-M   'P 1'
#
loop_
_entity.id
_entity.type
_entity.pdbx_description
1 polymer ?
#
loop_
_entity_poly.entity_id
_entity_poly.type
_entity_poly.pdbx_seq_one_letter_code
_entity_poly.pdbx_strand_id
1 'polypeptide(L)'
;GRGGQSALRFARLRMEKRHNYVRKVAETAVEIFIRNDKVNVAGLILAGSADFKTELGQSDMFDQRLQAKIIKTVDISYGGENGFNQIHSCLLKLLLLLSTSA
;
A
#
# COMPACT_ATOMS: atom_id res chain seq x y z
N GLY A 1 -26.72 31.22 -5.49
CA GLY A 1 -26.10 30.05 -6.13
C GLY A 1 -24.75 29.78 -5.51
N ARG A 2 -24.53 28.60 -4.93
CA ARG A 2 -23.30 28.25 -4.20
C ARG A 2 -22.25 27.65 -5.15
N GLY A 3 -21.24 28.45 -5.53
CA GLY A 3 -19.83 28.02 -5.68
C GLY A 3 -19.46 26.78 -6.50
N GLY A 4 -20.21 26.38 -7.53
CA GLY A 4 -19.95 25.13 -8.28
C GLY A 4 -18.60 25.06 -9.00
N GLN A 5 -18.05 26.20 -9.45
CA GLN A 5 -16.80 26.23 -10.25
C GLN A 5 -15.54 25.94 -9.42
N SER A 6 -15.52 26.31 -8.13
CA SER A 6 -14.37 26.06 -7.27
C SER A 6 -14.40 24.65 -6.67
N ALA A 7 -15.58 24.05 -6.46
CA ALA A 7 -15.71 22.68 -5.95
C ALA A 7 -15.01 21.66 -6.86
N LEU A 8 -15.13 21.79 -8.19
CA LEU A 8 -14.50 20.90 -9.15
C LEU A 8 -12.96 21.02 -9.12
N ARG A 9 -12.43 22.25 -9.00
CA ARG A 9 -10.99 22.47 -8.85
C ARG A 9 -10.46 21.91 -7.52
N PHE A 10 -11.20 22.05 -6.43
CA PHE A 10 -10.79 21.50 -5.13
C PHE A 10 -10.89 19.97 -5.07
N ALA A 11 -11.82 19.36 -5.81
CA ALA A 11 -11.85 17.90 -5.96
C ALA A 11 -10.61 17.40 -6.71
N ARG A 12 -10.22 18.09 -7.80
CA ARG A 12 -9.01 17.76 -8.56
C ARG A 12 -7.74 17.92 -7.72
N LEU A 13 -7.62 19.03 -6.97
CA LEU A 13 -6.48 19.27 -6.09
C LEU A 13 -6.33 18.20 -4.99
N ARG A 14 -7.43 17.59 -4.54
CA ARG A 14 -7.40 16.48 -3.57
C ARG A 14 -6.83 15.21 -4.18
N MET A 15 -7.28 14.84 -5.38
CA MET A 15 -6.76 13.67 -6.10
C MET A 15 -5.27 13.83 -6.41
N GLU A 16 -4.86 15.04 -6.79
CA GLU A 16 -3.47 15.35 -7.12
C GLU A 16 -2.55 15.25 -5.88
N LYS A 17 -3.00 15.72 -4.71
CA LYS A 17 -2.27 15.53 -3.45
C LYS A 17 -2.18 14.05 -3.04
N ARG A 18 -3.24 13.25 -3.24
CA ARG A 18 -3.18 11.80 -2.98
C ARG A 18 -2.17 11.12 -3.90
N HIS A 19 -2.17 11.47 -5.18
CA HIS A 19 -1.23 10.93 -6.16
C HIS A 19 0.23 11.28 -5.82
N ASN A 20 0.50 12.52 -5.40
CA ASN A 20 1.84 12.91 -4.95
C ASN A 20 2.29 12.17 -3.69
N TYR A 21 1.36 11.88 -2.77
CA TYR A 21 1.65 11.06 -1.59
C TYR A 21 1.99 9.62 -1.98
N VAL A 22 1.20 9.00 -2.85
CA VAL A 22 1.44 7.64 -3.38
C VAL A 22 2.80 7.57 -4.07
N ARG A 23 3.15 8.57 -4.89
CA ARG A 23 4.45 8.64 -5.55
C ARG A 23 5.59 8.68 -4.54
N LYS A 24 5.51 9.55 -3.54
CA LYS A 24 6.54 9.66 -2.51
C LYS A 24 6.73 8.36 -1.74
N VAL A 25 5.64 7.66 -1.43
CA VAL A 25 5.68 6.34 -0.77
C VAL A 25 6.32 5.29 -1.68
N ALA A 26 6.00 5.29 -2.97
CA ALA A 26 6.59 4.37 -3.95
C ALA A 26 8.11 4.58 -4.08
N GLU A 27 8.56 5.84 -4.16
CA GLU A 27 9.99 6.19 -4.21
C GLU A 27 10.73 5.71 -2.96
N THR A 28 10.21 6.02 -1.77
CA THR A 28 10.81 5.57 -0.51
C THR A 28 10.82 4.04 -0.39
N ALA A 29 9.78 3.36 -0.88
CA ALA A 29 9.74 1.89 -0.90
C ALA A 29 10.84 1.31 -1.81
N VAL A 30 11.05 1.89 -3.00
CA VAL A 30 12.13 1.49 -3.92
C VAL A 30 13.49 1.63 -3.23
N GLU A 31 13.77 2.76 -2.60
CA GLU A 31 15.04 2.99 -1.89
C GLU A 31 15.30 1.98 -0.75
N ILE A 32 14.26 1.60 -0.02
CA ILE A 32 14.38 0.67 1.11
C ILE A 32 14.47 -0.79 0.64
N PHE A 33 13.68 -1.18 -0.37
CA PHE A 33 13.54 -2.57 -0.78
C PHE A 33 14.47 -3.00 -1.92
N ILE A 34 14.95 -2.06 -2.73
CA ILE A 34 15.88 -2.31 -3.83
C ILE A 34 17.25 -1.80 -3.43
N ARG A 35 18.18 -2.74 -3.23
CA ARG A 35 19.59 -2.44 -2.99
C ARG A 35 20.43 -3.23 -3.98
N ASN A 36 21.24 -2.54 -4.77
CA ASN A 36 22.09 -3.13 -5.82
C ASN A 36 21.29 -3.99 -6.82
N ASP A 37 20.23 -3.43 -7.41
CA ASP A 37 19.38 -4.08 -8.41
C ASP A 37 18.64 -5.35 -7.97
N LYS A 38 18.81 -5.78 -6.72
CA LYS A 38 18.16 -6.96 -6.16
C LYS A 38 17.14 -6.54 -5.09
N VAL A 39 15.96 -7.16 -5.18
CA VAL A 39 14.91 -7.03 -4.17
C VAL A 39 15.35 -7.81 -2.93
N ASN A 40 15.50 -7.13 -1.80
CA ASN A 40 15.97 -7.75 -0.56
C ASN A 40 14.89 -8.55 0.18
N VAL A 41 13.61 -8.41 -0.22
CA VAL A 41 12.47 -9.01 0.46
C VAL A 41 11.93 -10.25 -0.27
N ALA A 42 11.62 -11.30 0.50
CA ALA A 42 10.99 -12.51 -0.03
C ALA A 42 9.55 -12.24 -0.50
N GLY A 43 8.87 -11.29 0.14
CA GLY A 43 7.59 -10.77 -0.30
C GLY A 43 7.16 -9.51 0.46
N LEU A 44 6.20 -8.81 -0.11
CA LEU A 44 5.65 -7.54 0.34
C LEU A 44 4.18 -7.69 0.69
N ILE A 45 3.76 -6.95 1.70
CA ILE A 45 2.37 -6.89 2.13
C ILE A 45 1.97 -5.43 2.15
N LEU A 46 0.92 -5.12 1.40
CA LEU A 46 0.35 -3.78 1.39
C LEU A 46 -0.73 -3.72 2.45
N ALA A 47 -0.54 -2.85 3.44
CA ALA A 47 -1.45 -2.71 4.55
C ALA A 47 -1.92 -1.25 4.62
N GLY A 48 -3.24 -1.04 4.62
CA GLY A 48 -3.81 0.30 4.66
C GLY A 48 -5.33 0.27 4.74
N SER A 49 -5.92 1.36 5.23
CA SER A 49 -7.36 1.56 5.18
C SER A 49 -7.75 2.17 3.83
N ALA A 50 -8.78 1.63 3.17
CA ALA A 50 -9.40 2.15 1.94
C ALA A 50 -8.61 1.95 0.62
N ASP A 51 -9.05 2.66 -0.43
CA ASP A 51 -8.64 2.50 -1.84
C ASP A 51 -7.19 2.91 -2.14
N PHE A 52 -6.42 3.34 -1.14
CA PHE A 52 -5.01 3.69 -1.32
C PHE A 52 -4.16 2.49 -1.75
N LYS A 53 -4.46 1.30 -1.24
CA LYS A 53 -3.76 0.06 -1.61
C LYS A 53 -4.04 -0.36 -3.05
N THR A 54 -5.24 -0.07 -3.54
CA THR A 54 -5.64 -0.35 -4.94
C THR A 54 -5.03 0.67 -5.87
N GLU A 55 -5.00 1.96 -5.50
CA GLU A 55 -4.30 2.99 -6.28
C GLU A 55 -2.79 2.68 -6.35
N LEU A 56 -2.15 2.25 -5.26
CA LEU A 56 -0.74 1.82 -5.27
C LEU A 56 -0.49 0.61 -6.16
N GLY A 57 -1.34 -0.42 -6.05
CA GLY A 57 -1.19 -1.66 -6.81
C GLY A 57 -1.54 -1.54 -8.30
N GLN A 58 -2.38 -0.57 -8.67
CA GLN A 58 -2.75 -0.27 -10.06
C GLN A 58 -1.87 0.82 -10.67
N SER A 59 -1.21 1.65 -9.87
CA SER A 59 -0.35 2.70 -10.40
C SER A 59 0.95 2.12 -10.97
N ASP A 60 1.28 2.52 -12.19
CA ASP A 60 2.56 2.23 -12.87
C ASP A 60 3.77 2.90 -12.18
N MET A 61 3.55 3.61 -11.07
CA MET A 61 4.59 4.27 -10.30
C MET A 61 5.37 3.32 -9.40
N PHE A 62 4.83 2.13 -9.14
CA PHE A 62 5.51 1.12 -8.35
C PHE A 62 6.40 0.26 -9.25
N ASP A 63 7.62 -0.06 -8.79
CA ASP A 63 8.51 -0.91 -9.57
C ASP A 63 7.87 -2.31 -9.77
N GLN A 64 7.81 -2.74 -11.02
CA GLN A 64 7.24 -4.03 -11.42
C GLN A 64 7.89 -5.20 -10.67
N ARG A 65 9.18 -5.09 -10.30
CA ARG A 65 9.89 -6.10 -9.51
C ARG A 65 9.32 -6.25 -8.11
N LEU A 66 8.89 -5.14 -7.49
CA LEU A 66 8.26 -5.14 -6.17
C LEU A 66 6.78 -5.54 -6.28
N GLN A 67 6.10 -5.16 -7.36
CA GLN A 67 4.72 -5.54 -7.62
C GLN A 67 4.56 -7.06 -7.73
N ALA A 68 5.49 -7.74 -8.40
CA ALA A 68 5.55 -9.21 -8.48
C ALA A 68 5.80 -9.89 -7.13
N LYS A 69 6.26 -9.14 -6.11
CA LYS A 69 6.53 -9.64 -4.75
C LYS A 69 5.38 -9.38 -3.79
N ILE A 70 4.27 -8.78 -4.23
CA ILE A 70 3.10 -8.55 -3.37
C ILE A 70 2.43 -9.91 -3.10
N ILE A 71 2.49 -10.37 -1.84
CA ILE A 71 1.87 -11.64 -1.42
C ILE A 71 0.39 -11.42 -1.12
N LYS A 72 0.07 -10.40 -0.32
CA LYS A 72 -1.30 -10.08 0.08
C LYS A 72 -1.48 -8.60 0.36
N THR A 73 -2.73 -8.16 0.25
CA THR A 73 -3.20 -6.87 0.72
C THR A 73 -4.03 -7.08 1.98
N VAL A 74 -3.81 -6.25 3.00
CA VAL A 74 -4.52 -6.33 4.29
C VAL A 74 -5.22 -5.01 4.54
N ASP A 75 -6.54 -5.09 4.72
CA ASP A 75 -7.31 -3.97 5.25
C ASP A 75 -7.06 -3.83 6.74
N ILE A 76 -6.67 -2.64 7.15
CA ILE A 76 -6.53 -2.31 8.56
C ILE A 76 -7.60 -1.27 8.89
N SER A 77 -8.42 -1.56 9.89
CA SER A 77 -9.45 -0.61 10.34
C SER A 77 -8.89 0.49 11.24
N TYR A 78 -7.70 0.29 11.82
CA TYR A 78 -7.08 1.20 12.77
C TYR A 78 -5.60 1.42 12.42
N GLY A 79 -5.21 2.70 12.28
CA GLY A 79 -3.82 3.08 12.06
C GLY A 79 -2.96 2.99 13.33
N GLY A 80 -1.65 3.13 13.16
CA GLY A 80 -0.67 3.13 14.26
C GLY A 80 -0.26 1.72 14.71
N GLU A 81 0.22 1.62 15.94
CA GLU A 81 0.83 0.40 16.51
C GLU A 81 -0.18 -0.76 16.60
N ASN A 82 -1.44 -0.45 16.87
CA ASN A 82 -2.54 -1.42 16.88
C ASN A 82 -2.79 -2.03 15.50
N GLY A 83 -2.62 -1.26 14.43
CA GLY A 83 -2.68 -1.75 13.06
C GLY A 83 -1.51 -2.68 12.74
N PHE A 84 -0.31 -2.36 13.23
CA PHE A 84 0.87 -3.20 13.05
C PHE A 84 0.72 -4.57 13.72
N ASN A 85 0.18 -4.58 14.95
CA ASN A 85 -0.14 -5.81 15.68
C ASN A 85 -1.20 -6.64 14.97
N GLN A 86 -2.22 -6.00 14.36
CA GLN A 86 -3.22 -6.69 13.57
C GLN A 86 -2.62 -7.35 12.33
N ILE A 87 -1.75 -6.66 11.59
CA ILE A 87 -1.03 -7.25 10.44
C ILE A 87 -0.19 -8.44 10.90
N HIS A 88 0.59 -8.28 11.97
CA HIS A 88 1.46 -9.33 12.48
C HIS A 88 0.66 -10.57 12.90
N SER A 89 -0.42 -10.37 13.65
CA SER A 89 -1.29 -11.47 14.08
C SER A 89 -1.98 -12.17 12.90
N CYS A 90 -2.43 -11.41 11.90
CA CYS A 90 -3.08 -11.96 10.70
C CYS A 90 -2.10 -12.78 9.88
N LEU A 91 -0.86 -12.31 9.74
CA LEU A 91 0.21 -13.03 9.07
C LEU A 91 0.50 -14.36 9.74
N LEU A 92 0.67 -14.35 11.06
CA LEU A 92 0.96 -15.54 11.86
C LEU A 92 -0.17 -16.57 11.73
N LYS A 93 -1.42 -16.09 11.74
CA LYS A 93 -2.61 -16.93 11.58
C LYS A 93 -2.71 -17.57 10.21
N LEU A 94 -2.30 -16.87 9.15
CA LEU A 94 -2.26 -17.43 7.79
C LEU A 94 -1.22 -18.55 7.67
N LEU A 95 -0.04 -18.34 8.25
CA LEU A 95 1.04 -19.33 8.28
C LEU A 95 0.62 -20.60 9.03
N LEU A 96 -0.03 -20.43 10.19
CA LEU A 96 -0.54 -21.55 10.99
C LEU A 96 -1.66 -22.34 10.30
N LEU A 97 -2.55 -21.66 9.56
CA LEU A 97 -3.58 -22.32 8.77
C LEU A 97 -2.98 -23.16 7.64
N LEU A 98 -1.94 -22.68 6.98
CA LEU A 98 -1.24 -23.42 5.92
C LEU A 98 -0.49 -24.64 6.47
N SER A 99 0.08 -24.56 7.67
CA SER A 99 0.77 -25.69 8.32
C SER A 99 -0.15 -26.73 8.96
N THR A 100 -1.42 -26.41 9.17
CA THR A 100 -2.42 -27.36 9.74
C THR A 100 -3.28 -28.04 8.67
N SER A 101 -3.24 -27.54 7.42
CA SER A 101 -3.91 -28.14 6.26
C SER A 101 -3.02 -29.07 5.42
N ALA A 102 -1.82 -29.42 5.91
CA ALA A 102 -0.88 -30.35 5.28
C ALA A 102 -0.59 -31.51 6.25
#